data_AF-A0A5N4C5B3-F1
#
_entry.id   AF-A0A5N4C5B3-F1
#
_cell.length_a   1.000
_cell.length_b   1.000
_cell.length_c   1.000
_cell.angle_alpha   90.00
_cell.angle_beta   90.00
_cell.angle_gamma   90.00
#
_symmetry.space_group_name_H-M   'P 1'
#
loop_
_entity.id
_entity.type
_entity.pdbx_description
1 polymer ?
#
loop_
_entity_poly.entity_id
_entity_poly.type
_entity_poly.pdbx_seq_one_letter_code
_entity_poly.pdbx_strand_id
1 'polypeptide(L)' 'MPNDNKRIKRVRLLVDEGYEDRILMAHDIHTKHRLTKYGGHGYSHIFTNIVPKMLLRGITEDALGKILIENPKRWLTFK' A
#
# COMPACT_ATOMS: atom_id res chain seq x y z
N MET A 1 -8.29 -3.83 14.75
CA MET A 1 -7.92 -3.34 13.40
C MET A 1 -7.64 -4.55 12.50
N PRO A 2 -8.10 -4.62 11.23
CA PRO A 2 -7.74 -5.73 10.34
C PRO A 2 -6.22 -5.78 10.13
N ASN A 3 -5.65 -6.99 10.13
CA ASN A 3 -4.24 -7.20 9.84
C ASN A 3 -3.92 -7.00 8.35
N ASP A 4 -2.64 -6.90 8.01
CA ASP A 4 -2.21 -6.63 6.64
C ASP A 4 -2.63 -7.70 5.65
N ASN A 5 -2.72 -8.97 6.06
CA ASN A 5 -3.18 -10.03 5.17
C ASN A 5 -4.63 -9.84 4.75
N LYS A 6 -5.51 -9.41 5.67
CA LYS A 6 -6.90 -9.06 5.36
C LYS A 6 -6.98 -7.82 4.46
N ARG A 7 -6.10 -6.82 4.65
CA ARG A 7 -6.03 -5.62 3.81
C ARG A 7 -5.54 -5.95 2.39
N ILE A 8 -4.48 -6.74 2.26
CA ILE A 8 -3.95 -7.19 0.98
C ILE A 8 -5.01 -7.99 0.21
N LYS A 9 -5.78 -8.87 0.87
CA LYS A 9 -6.89 -9.60 0.22
C LYS A 9 -7.95 -8.65 -0.37
N ARG A 10 -8.25 -7.54 0.33
CA ARG A 10 -9.19 -6.52 -0.18
C ARG A 10 -8.62 -5.73 -1.35
N VAL A 11 -7.35 -5.35 -1.28
CA VAL A 11 -6.67 -4.69 -2.40
C VAL A 11 -6.66 -5.60 -3.62
N ARG A 12 -6.34 -6.90 -3.45
CA ARG A 12 -6.39 -7.88 -4.53
C ARG A 12 -7.79 -7.96 -5.17
N LEU A 13 -8.84 -8.07 -4.35
CA LEU A 13 -10.21 -8.07 -4.85
C LEU A 13 -10.51 -6.82 -5.69
N LEU A 14 -10.13 -5.63 -5.23
CA LEU A 14 -10.37 -4.39 -5.98
C LEU A 14 -9.58 -4.34 -7.30
N VAL A 15 -8.36 -4.86 -7.32
CA VAL A 15 -7.56 -4.98 -8.54
C VAL A 15 -8.21 -5.96 -9.51
N ASP A 16 -8.70 -7.11 -9.03
CA ASP A 16 -9.34 -8.13 -9.87
C ASP A 16 -10.65 -7.64 -10.52
N GLU A 17 -11.33 -6.72 -9.84
CA GLU A 17 -12.54 -6.05 -10.33
C GLU A 17 -12.24 -4.80 -11.19
N GLY A 18 -10.97 -4.51 -11.51
CA GLY A 18 -10.57 -3.40 -12.40
C GLY A 18 -10.57 -2.01 -11.78
N TYR A 19 -10.46 -1.90 -10.45
CA TYR A 19 -10.44 -0.62 -9.73
C TYR A 19 -9.04 -0.14 -9.33
N GLU A 20 -7.97 -0.71 -9.89
CA GLU A 20 -6.60 -0.45 -9.47
C GLU A 20 -6.17 1.01 -9.61
N ASP A 21 -6.77 1.77 -10.54
CA ASP A 21 -6.54 3.20 -10.76
C ASP A 21 -7.08 4.11 -9.64
N ARG A 22 -7.84 3.57 -8.69
CA ARG A 22 -8.45 4.37 -7.59
C ARG A 22 -7.94 3.99 -6.22
N ILE A 23 -6.88 3.18 -6.15
CA ILE A 23 -6.32 2.68 -4.90
C ILE A 23 -5.10 3.53 -4.50
N LEU A 24 -5.13 4.04 -3.27
CA LEU A 24 -3.99 4.69 -2.61
C LEU A 24 -3.60 3.89 -1.35
N MET A 25 -2.34 4.02 -0.93
CA MET A 25 -1.82 3.32 0.25
C MET A 25 -0.93 4.25 1.09
N ALA A 26 -1.10 4.17 2.42
CA ALA A 26 -0.28 4.89 3.38
C ALA A 26 -0.21 4.13 4.72
N HIS A 27 0.74 4.49 5.58
CA HIS A 27 0.96 3.85 6.88
C HIS A 27 0.10 4.42 8.01
N ASP A 28 -0.38 5.67 7.84
CA ASP A 28 -1.01 6.45 8.91
C ASP A 28 -0.14 6.49 10.19
N ILE A 29 1.10 6.93 10.02
CA ILE A 29 2.03 7.15 11.13
C ILE A 29 1.75 8.54 11.71
N HIS A 30 1.09 8.57 12.87
CA HIS A 30 0.74 9.81 13.57
C HIS A 30 1.29 9.85 15.02
N THR A 31 2.13 8.89 15.41
CA THR A 31 2.69 8.77 16.78
C THR A 31 4.14 8.29 16.76
N LYS A 32 4.93 8.70 17.77
CA LYS A 32 6.36 8.35 17.86
C LYS A 32 6.62 6.85 17.91
N HIS A 33 5.85 6.09 18.68
CA HIS A 33 6.03 4.64 18.83
C HIS A 33 5.85 3.86 17.53
N ARG A 34 5.27 4.45 16.48
CA ARG A 34 5.15 3.82 15.15
C ARG A 34 6.39 3.97 14.29
N LEU A 35 7.37 4.80 14.68
CA LEU A 35 8.65 4.95 14.00
C LEU A 35 9.63 3.84 14.41
N THR A 36 10.55 3.47 13.51
CA THR A 36 11.56 2.43 13.75
C THR A 36 12.43 2.71 14.97
N LYS A 37 12.81 3.97 15.20
CA LYS A 37 13.57 4.42 16.38
C LYS A 37 12.94 3.99 17.72
N TYR A 38 11.63 3.83 17.75
CA TYR A 38 10.86 3.48 18.95
C TYR A 38 10.26 2.07 18.87
N GLY A 39 10.78 1.20 18.00
CA GLY A 39 10.32 -0.19 17.84
C GLY A 39 9.09 -0.38 16.95
N GLY A 40 8.59 0.69 16.32
CA GLY A 40 7.49 0.62 15.38
C GLY A 40 7.90 0.20 13.96
N HIS A 41 6.91 0.00 13.10
CA HIS A 41 7.12 -0.44 11.71
C HIS A 41 7.86 0.58 10.84
N GLY A 42 7.64 1.88 11.06
CA GLY A 42 8.20 2.96 10.26
C GLY A 42 7.74 3.02 8.80
N TYR A 43 8.27 3.99 8.07
CA TYR A 43 7.87 4.28 6.68
C TYR A 43 8.35 3.24 5.67
N SER A 44 9.35 2.42 6.00
CA SER A 44 9.82 1.35 5.11
C SER A 44 8.88 0.14 5.06
N HIS A 45 7.91 0.03 5.96
CA HIS A 45 7.08 -1.17 6.12
C HIS A 45 6.33 -1.59 4.85
N ILE A 46 5.73 -0.65 4.12
CA ILE A 46 5.05 -0.94 2.85
C ILE A 46 6.02 -1.63 1.87
N PHE A 47 7.19 -1.06 1.64
CA PHE A 47 8.16 -1.59 0.67
C PHE A 47 8.83 -2.89 1.14
N THR A 48 9.17 -2.99 2.41
CA THR A 48 9.93 -4.13 2.97
C THR A 48 9.05 -5.34 3.28
N ASN A 49 7.76 -5.13 3.58
CA ASN A 49 6.89 -6.20 4.06
C ASN A 49 5.62 -6.38 3.22
N ILE A 50 4.99 -5.29 2.78
CA ILE A 50 3.68 -5.34 2.12
C ILE A 50 3.84 -5.64 0.62
N VAL A 51 4.71 -4.93 -0.09
CA VAL A 51 4.96 -5.11 -1.53
C VAL A 51 5.37 -6.56 -1.86
N PRO A 52 6.34 -7.20 -1.16
CA PRO A 52 6.67 -8.60 -1.42
C PRO A 52 5.48 -9.56 -1.23
N LYS A 53 4.64 -9.31 -0.21
CA LYS A 53 3.44 -10.12 0.06
C LYS A 53 2.34 -9.90 -0.98
N MET A 54 2.25 -8.72 -1.56
CA MET A 54 1.30 -8.41 -2.64
C MET A 54 1.70 -9.13 -3.94
N LEU A 55 2.99 -9.08 -4.30
CA LEU A 55 3.55 -9.81 -5.45
C LEU A 55 3.33 -11.32 -5.30
N LEU A 56 3.67 -11.89 -4.12
CA LEU A 56 3.47 -13.31 -3.83
C LEU A 56 1.99 -13.75 -3.95
N ARG A 57 1.05 -12.81 -3.80
CA ARG A 57 -0.40 -13.06 -3.90
C ARG A 57 -0.99 -12.73 -5.27
N GLY A 58 -0.15 -12.52 -6.28
CA GLY A 58 -0.57 -12.34 -7.67
C GLY A 58 -1.04 -10.93 -8.01
N ILE A 59 -0.82 -9.93 -7.15
CA ILE A 59 -0.98 -8.53 -7.56
C ILE A 59 0.20 -8.20 -8.48
N THR A 60 -0.10 -7.77 -9.71
CA THR A 60 0.90 -7.54 -10.75
C THR A 60 1.79 -6.34 -10.44
N GLU A 61 2.99 -6.33 -11.01
CA GLU A 61 3.91 -5.17 -10.91
C GLU A 61 3.27 -3.90 -11.49
N ASP A 62 2.49 -4.03 -12.57
CA ASP A 62 1.74 -2.91 -13.16
C ASP A 62 0.73 -2.29 -12.17
N ALA A 63 -0.11 -3.12 -11.54
CA ALA A 63 -1.06 -2.66 -10.53
C ALA A 63 -0.35 -2.04 -9.32
N LEU A 64 0.79 -2.60 -8.89
CA LEU A 64 1.62 -2.01 -7.85
C LEU A 64 2.20 -0.66 -8.27
N GLY A 65 2.66 -0.53 -9.52
CA GLY A 65 3.13 0.73 -10.10
C GLY A 65 2.05 1.81 -10.06
N LYS A 66 0.81 1.46 -10.43
CA LYS A 66 -0.34 2.37 -10.29
C LYS A 66 -0.55 2.81 -8.84
N ILE A 67 -0.60 1.86 -7.90
CA ILE A 67 -0.87 2.14 -6.48
C ILE A 67 0.23 2.99 -5.83
N LEU A 68 1.50 2.74 -6.15
CA LEU A 68 2.65 3.38 -5.51
C LEU A 68 3.11 4.66 -6.19
N ILE A 69 2.84 4.84 -7.49
CA ILE A 69 3.40 5.92 -8.29
C ILE A 69 2.31 6.73 -8.99
N GLU A 70 1.57 6.11 -9.92
CA GLU A 70 0.68 6.86 -10.81
C GLU A 70 -0.55 7.43 -10.11
N ASN A 71 -1.19 6.65 -9.23
CA ASN A 71 -2.37 7.11 -8.51
C ASN A 71 -2.04 8.27 -7.55
N PRO A 72 -0.98 8.19 -6.70
CA PRO A 72 -0.58 9.33 -5.87
C PRO A 72 -0.20 10.56 -6.70
N LYS A 73 0.56 10.38 -7.79
CA LYS A 73 0.94 11.47 -8.71
C LYS A 73 -0.28 12.18 -9.28
N ARG A 74 -1.27 11.43 -9.76
CA ARG A 74 -2.53 11.96 -10.29
C ARG A 74 -3.37 12.64 -9.20
N TRP A 75 -3.46 12.03 -8.02
CA TRP A 75 -4.28 12.53 -6.92
C TRP A 75 -3.74 13.82 -6.29
N LEU A 76 -2.42 13.95 -6.17
CA LEU A 76 -1.77 15.07 -5.47
C LEU A 76 -1.38 16.23 -6.39
N THR A 77 -1.56 16.09 -7.70
CA THR A 77 -1.33 17.17 -8.67
C THR A 77 -2.61 17.97 -8.84
N PHE A 78 -2.59 19.23 -8.40
CA PHE A 78 -3.68 20.19 -8.59
C PHE A 78 -3.45 21.02 -9.85
N LYS A 79 -4.54 21.54 -10.44
CA LYS A 79 -4.48 22.49 -11.57
C LYS A 79 -4.52 23.92 -11.07
#